data_AF-A0A9J7F1S0-F1
#
_entry.id   AF-A0A9J7F1S0-F1
#
_cell.length_a   1.000
_cell.length_b   1.000
_cell.length_c   1.000
_cell.angle_alpha   90.00
_cell.angle_beta   90.00
_cell.angle_gamma   90.00
#
_symmetry.space_group_name_H-M   'P 1'
#
loop_
_entity.id
_entity.type
_entity.pdbx_description
1 polymer ?
#
loop_
_entity_poly.entity_id
_entity_poly.type
_entity_poly.pdbx_seq_one_letter_code
_entity_poly.pdbx_strand_id
1 'polypeptide(L)'
;MAGVSGCLKYSMFFFNFLFWICGTLILALAIWVRVSKDGKEIITSGDAGANPLVAVNMLIAVGAIIMVLGFLGCCGAVKESRCMLLLFFIGLLLILLLQVAAGILGATFKSEYSRLLNETLTEKAKLLTQTTDEAKEFQKAIISFQKEFQCCGLVKGAEDWGNNFSEAQESCKCTDTTGAQCSTHLGNEVNSQTCTSSIKHLFEKNIIIVIGIAFGLAVVEILGLVFSMVLYCQIGSK
;
A
#
# COMPACT_ATOMS: atom_id res chain seq x y z
N MET A 1 -31.96 -28.13 -19.40
CA MET A 1 -30.86 -27.45 -20.11
C MET A 1 -31.08 -25.96 -19.96
N ALA A 2 -30.60 -25.35 -18.86
CA ALA A 2 -30.65 -23.91 -18.72
C ALA A 2 -29.51 -23.35 -19.58
N GLY A 3 -29.85 -22.61 -20.63
CA GLY A 3 -28.84 -21.91 -21.43
C GLY A 3 -27.95 -21.07 -20.53
N VAL A 4 -26.64 -21.03 -20.82
CA VAL A 4 -25.73 -20.07 -20.21
C VAL A 4 -26.41 -18.71 -20.28
N SER A 5 -26.84 -18.17 -19.13
CA SER A 5 -27.55 -16.90 -19.10
C SER A 5 -26.56 -15.86 -19.62
N GLY A 6 -26.76 -15.36 -20.85
CA GLY A 6 -25.83 -14.44 -21.50
C GLY A 6 -25.46 -13.26 -20.61
N CYS A 7 -26.38 -12.82 -19.76
CA CYS A 7 -26.15 -11.83 -18.71
C CYS A 7 -24.92 -12.15 -17.82
N LEU A 8 -24.74 -13.38 -17.33
CA LEU A 8 -23.58 -13.77 -16.52
C LEU A 8 -22.27 -13.71 -17.32
N LYS A 9 -22.28 -14.17 -18.57
CA LYS A 9 -21.11 -14.14 -19.45
C LYS A 9 -20.66 -12.71 -19.74
N TYR A 10 -21.59 -11.83 -20.12
CA TYR A 10 -21.29 -10.43 -20.41
C TYR A 10 -20.92 -9.63 -19.16
N SER A 11 -21.60 -9.87 -18.03
CA SER A 11 -21.25 -9.26 -16.75
C SER A 11 -19.83 -9.64 -16.32
N MET A 12 -19.51 -10.94 -16.33
CA MET A 12 -18.17 -11.43 -15.97
C MET A 12 -17.10 -10.88 -16.90
N PHE A 13 -17.35 -10.84 -18.22
CA PHE A 13 -16.42 -10.21 -19.16
C PHE A 13 -16.20 -8.73 -18.85
N PHE A 14 -17.27 -7.95 -18.67
CA PHE A 14 -17.19 -6.51 -18.43
C PHE A 14 -16.37 -6.18 -17.18
N PHE A 15 -16.68 -6.81 -16.03
CA PHE A 15 -15.96 -6.54 -14.79
C PHE A 15 -14.49 -6.98 -14.85
N ASN A 16 -14.21 -8.16 -15.41
CA ASN A 16 -12.82 -8.62 -15.57
C ASN A 16 -12.03 -7.75 -16.56
N PHE A 17 -12.71 -7.16 -17.55
CA PHE A 17 -12.07 -6.28 -18.53
C PHE A 17 -11.68 -4.94 -17.90
N LEU A 18 -12.54 -4.41 -17.02
CA LEU A 18 -12.20 -3.24 -16.21
C LEU A 18 -11.00 -3.53 -15.30
N PHE A 19 -10.99 -4.68 -14.61
CA PHE A 19 -9.83 -5.07 -13.80
C PHE A 19 -8.56 -5.23 -14.63
N TRP A 20 -8.65 -5.80 -15.83
CA TRP A 20 -7.51 -5.91 -16.73
C TRP A 20 -6.95 -4.55 -17.14
N ILE A 21 -7.80 -3.58 -17.49
CA ILE A 21 -7.38 -2.21 -17.79
C ILE A 21 -6.73 -1.57 -16.56
N CYS A 22 -7.37 -1.64 -15.39
CA CYS A 22 -6.82 -1.08 -14.16
C CYS A 22 -5.47 -1.71 -13.80
N GLY A 23 -5.33 -3.03 -13.90
CA GLY A 23 -4.07 -3.73 -13.66
C GLY A 23 -2.97 -3.32 -14.63
N THR A 24 -3.31 -3.15 -15.91
CA THR A 24 -2.38 -2.67 -16.94
C THR A 24 -1.92 -1.23 -16.65
N LEU A 25 -2.82 -0.33 -16.27
CA LEU A 25 -2.48 1.05 -15.90
C LEU A 25 -1.60 1.11 -14.66
N ILE A 26 -1.94 0.37 -13.60
CA ILE A 26 -1.15 0.29 -12.37
C ILE A 26 0.25 -0.24 -12.68
N LEU A 27 0.35 -1.33 -13.45
CA LEU A 27 1.62 -1.92 -13.83
C LEU A 27 2.47 -0.96 -14.66
N ALA A 28 1.87 -0.29 -15.65
CA ALA A 28 2.55 0.68 -16.49
C ALA A 28 3.10 1.86 -15.68
N LEU A 29 2.28 2.42 -14.77
CA LEU A 29 2.70 3.50 -13.88
C LEU A 29 3.81 3.06 -12.93
N ALA A 30 3.70 1.85 -12.35
CA ALA A 30 4.72 1.32 -11.43
C ALA A 30 6.07 1.09 -12.14
N ILE A 31 6.05 0.56 -13.37
CA ILE A 31 7.26 0.38 -14.18
C ILE A 31 7.85 1.74 -14.59
N TRP A 32 7.01 2.69 -15.01
CA TRP A 32 7.43 4.05 -15.35
C TRP A 32 8.17 4.69 -14.17
N VAL A 33 7.56 4.65 -12.99
CA VAL A 33 8.11 5.16 -11.74
C VAL A 33 9.42 4.45 -11.37
N ARG A 34 9.54 3.15 -11.63
CA ARG A 34 10.76 2.36 -11.36
C ARG A 34 11.96 2.71 -12.24
N VAL A 35 11.71 3.08 -13.51
CA VAL A 35 12.74 3.19 -14.55
C VAL A 35 13.10 4.64 -14.88
N SER A 36 12.10 5.53 -14.97
CA SER A 36 12.29 6.93 -15.39
C SER A 36 13.00 7.77 -14.32
N LYS A 37 13.82 8.75 -14.76
CA LYS A 37 14.49 9.70 -13.85
C LYS A 37 13.47 10.54 -13.09
N ASP A 38 12.50 11.10 -13.81
CA ASP A 38 11.38 11.86 -13.21
C ASP A 38 10.56 10.98 -12.24
N GLY A 39 10.39 9.70 -12.56
CA GLY A 39 9.71 8.73 -11.69
C GLY A 39 10.47 8.44 -10.39
N LYS A 40 11.80 8.34 -10.49
CA LYS A 40 12.68 8.23 -9.33
C LYS A 40 12.70 9.52 -8.52
N GLU A 41 12.68 10.68 -9.18
CA GLU A 41 12.54 11.96 -8.49
C GLU A 41 11.19 12.05 -7.78
N ILE A 42 10.07 11.61 -8.36
CA ILE A 42 8.76 11.54 -7.68
C ILE A 42 8.79 10.62 -6.46
N ILE A 43 9.50 9.50 -6.55
CA ILE A 43 9.73 8.62 -5.40
C ILE A 43 10.59 9.30 -4.33
N THR A 44 11.66 10.00 -4.74
CA THR A 44 12.61 10.65 -3.85
C THR A 44 12.07 11.98 -3.30
N SER A 45 11.08 12.58 -3.95
CA SER A 45 10.39 13.82 -3.55
C SER A 45 9.00 13.58 -2.94
N GLY A 46 8.40 12.41 -3.17
CA GLY A 46 7.11 12.00 -2.63
C GLY A 46 7.26 11.30 -1.29
N ASP A 47 7.12 12.08 -0.21
CA ASP A 47 6.53 11.84 1.12
C ASP A 47 6.48 10.44 1.80
N ALA A 48 7.09 9.38 1.29
CA ALA A 48 7.01 8.04 1.88
C ALA A 48 8.38 7.50 2.25
N GLY A 49 8.77 7.71 3.51
CA GLY A 49 10.02 7.28 4.15
C GLY A 49 10.21 5.76 4.37
N ALA A 50 9.70 4.91 3.48
CA ALA A 50 10.12 3.51 3.36
C ALA A 50 11.01 3.37 2.14
N ASN A 51 11.88 2.36 2.07
CA ASN A 51 12.60 2.00 0.84
C ASN A 51 11.59 1.98 -0.33
N PRO A 52 11.53 3.03 -1.16
CA PRO A 52 10.37 3.21 -2.01
C PRO A 52 10.39 2.20 -3.15
N LEU A 53 11.56 1.61 -3.40
CA LEU A 53 11.75 0.44 -4.23
C LEU A 53 10.91 -0.76 -3.78
N VAL A 54 10.71 -0.98 -2.47
CA VAL A 54 9.89 -2.10 -1.98
C VAL A 54 8.42 -1.84 -2.28
N ALA A 55 7.92 -0.63 -2.03
CA ALA A 55 6.54 -0.26 -2.33
C ALA A 55 6.25 -0.33 -3.84
N VAL A 56 7.18 0.16 -4.67
CA VAL A 56 7.05 0.10 -6.14
C VAL A 56 7.11 -1.33 -6.64
N ASN A 57 8.01 -2.17 -6.11
CA ASN A 57 8.07 -3.59 -6.48
C ASN A 57 6.77 -4.33 -6.09
N MET A 58 6.19 -4.01 -4.93
CA MET A 58 4.87 -4.55 -4.54
C MET A 58 3.78 -4.07 -5.50
N LEU A 59 3.79 -2.81 -5.91
CA LEU A 59 2.82 -2.26 -6.86
C LEU A 59 2.94 -2.93 -8.24
N ILE A 60 4.16 -3.22 -8.70
CA ILE A 60 4.41 -4.01 -9.92
C ILE A 60 3.82 -5.41 -9.77
N ALA A 61 4.09 -6.10 -8.65
CA ALA A 61 3.59 -7.45 -8.41
C ALA A 61 2.05 -7.48 -8.38
N VAL A 62 1.42 -6.59 -7.62
CA VAL A 62 -0.05 -6.48 -7.52
C VAL A 62 -0.66 -6.12 -8.88
N GLY A 63 -0.12 -5.14 -9.59
CA GLY A 63 -0.59 -4.76 -10.92
C GLY A 63 -0.51 -5.90 -11.93
N ALA A 64 0.59 -6.66 -11.92
CA ALA A 64 0.75 -7.83 -12.77
C ALA A 64 -0.25 -8.95 -12.44
N ILE A 65 -0.48 -9.25 -11.16
CA ILE A 65 -1.47 -10.25 -10.73
C ILE A 65 -2.88 -9.85 -11.19
N ILE A 66 -3.28 -8.59 -10.95
CA ILE A 66 -4.60 -8.08 -11.37
C ILE A 66 -4.76 -8.17 -12.90
N MET A 67 -3.73 -7.78 -13.66
CA MET A 67 -3.73 -7.87 -15.11
C MET A 67 -3.89 -9.33 -15.58
N VAL A 68 -3.11 -10.27 -15.04
CA VAL A 68 -3.18 -11.69 -15.44
C VAL A 68 -4.54 -12.29 -15.10
N LEU A 69 -5.06 -12.06 -13.90
CA LEU A 69 -6.37 -12.59 -13.50
C LEU A 69 -7.51 -11.96 -14.29
N GLY A 70 -7.48 -10.66 -14.53
CA GLY A 70 -8.45 -9.98 -15.40
C GLY A 70 -8.44 -10.55 -16.83
N PHE A 71 -7.25 -10.82 -17.40
CA PHE A 71 -7.13 -11.44 -18.72
C PHE A 71 -7.69 -12.87 -18.75
N LEU A 72 -7.36 -13.69 -17.74
CA LEU A 72 -7.87 -15.07 -17.63
C LEU A 72 -9.40 -15.09 -17.47
N GLY A 73 -9.96 -14.21 -16.64
CA GLY A 73 -11.41 -14.07 -16.47
C GLY A 73 -12.11 -13.65 -17.76
N CYS A 74 -11.58 -12.65 -18.47
CA CYS A 74 -12.12 -12.19 -19.75
C CYS A 74 -12.07 -13.27 -20.82
N CYS A 75 -10.88 -13.84 -21.06
CA CYS A 75 -10.67 -14.84 -22.10
C CYS A 75 -11.38 -16.16 -21.78
N GLY A 76 -11.41 -16.56 -20.51
CA GLY A 76 -12.14 -17.74 -20.05
C GLY A 76 -13.63 -17.62 -20.33
N ALA A 77 -14.23 -16.45 -20.04
CA ALA A 77 -15.64 -16.19 -20.32
C ALA A 77 -15.93 -16.16 -21.83
N VAL A 78 -15.15 -15.41 -22.63
CA VAL A 78 -15.41 -15.24 -24.07
C VAL A 78 -15.14 -16.51 -24.87
N LYS A 79 -13.97 -17.13 -24.66
CA LYS A 79 -13.55 -18.34 -25.40
C LYS A 79 -14.22 -19.62 -24.88
N GLU A 80 -15.04 -19.53 -23.83
CA GLU A 80 -15.65 -20.69 -23.15
C GLU A 80 -14.60 -21.74 -22.78
N SER A 81 -13.41 -21.30 -22.35
CA SER A 81 -12.29 -22.17 -22.04
C SER A 81 -12.31 -22.58 -20.56
N ARG A 82 -12.66 -23.84 -20.30
CA ARG A 82 -12.68 -24.41 -18.95
C ARG A 82 -11.35 -24.28 -18.22
N CYS A 83 -10.24 -24.48 -18.92
CA CYS A 83 -8.89 -24.36 -18.32
C CYS A 83 -8.62 -22.92 -17.84
N MET A 84 -8.93 -21.90 -18.64
CA MET A 84 -8.73 -20.50 -18.26
C MET A 84 -9.63 -20.08 -17.09
N LEU A 85 -10.89 -20.52 -17.08
CA LEU A 85 -11.81 -20.28 -15.97
C LEU A 85 -11.34 -20.96 -14.68
N LEU A 86 -10.81 -22.18 -14.77
CA LEU A 86 -10.26 -22.89 -13.62
C LEU A 86 -9.02 -22.19 -13.07
N LEU A 87 -8.10 -21.71 -13.93
CA LEU A 87 -6.94 -20.94 -13.50
C LEU A 87 -7.35 -19.62 -12.83
N PHE A 88 -8.34 -18.93 -13.39
CA PHE A 88 -8.92 -17.73 -12.76
C PHE A 88 -9.52 -18.04 -11.39
N PHE A 89 -10.29 -19.14 -11.27
CA PHE A 89 -10.87 -19.59 -10.01
C PHE A 89 -9.79 -19.90 -8.96
N ILE A 90 -8.76 -20.68 -9.32
CA ILE A 90 -7.66 -21.01 -8.41
C ILE A 90 -6.93 -19.74 -7.99
N GLY A 91 -6.68 -18.81 -8.91
CA GLY A 91 -6.05 -17.53 -8.61
C GLY A 91 -6.83 -16.69 -7.59
N LEU A 92 -8.13 -16.51 -7.81
CA LEU A 92 -8.99 -15.80 -6.86
C LEU A 92 -9.06 -16.51 -5.50
N LEU A 93 -9.12 -17.84 -5.49
CA LEU A 93 -9.17 -18.62 -4.26
C LEU A 93 -7.89 -18.43 -3.44
N LEU A 94 -6.71 -18.44 -4.09
CA LEU A 94 -5.44 -18.20 -3.43
C LEU A 94 -5.35 -16.79 -2.86
N ILE A 95 -5.84 -15.77 -3.58
CA ILE A 95 -5.87 -14.39 -3.06
C ILE A 95 -6.78 -14.29 -1.84
N LEU A 96 -7.97 -14.88 -1.90
CA LEU A 96 -8.91 -14.88 -0.77
C LEU A 96 -8.29 -15.54 0.47
N LEU A 97 -7.60 -16.68 0.30
CA LEU A 97 -6.89 -17.36 1.40
C LEU A 97 -5.76 -16.50 1.97
N LEU A 98 -4.97 -15.84 1.11
CA LEU A 98 -3.92 -14.91 1.53
C LEU A 98 -4.52 -13.71 2.28
N GLN A 99 -5.66 -13.19 1.83
CA GLN A 99 -6.32 -12.06 2.46
C GLN A 99 -6.85 -12.43 3.86
N VAL A 100 -7.47 -13.60 4.00
CA VAL A 100 -7.92 -14.12 5.30
C VAL A 100 -6.71 -14.36 6.23
N ALA A 101 -5.64 -14.98 5.72
CA ALA A 101 -4.43 -15.20 6.51
C ALA A 101 -3.79 -13.88 6.96
N ALA A 102 -3.67 -12.90 6.07
CA ALA A 102 -3.17 -11.57 6.40
C ALA A 102 -4.07 -10.85 7.43
N GLY A 103 -5.39 -10.98 7.31
CA GLY A 103 -6.34 -10.44 8.28
C GLY A 103 -6.18 -11.05 9.67
N ILE A 104 -6.03 -12.38 9.75
CA ILE A 104 -5.80 -13.09 11.01
C ILE A 104 -4.46 -12.67 11.62
N LEU A 105 -3.37 -12.71 10.84
CA LEU A 105 -2.04 -12.31 11.30
C LEU A 105 -2.01 -10.86 11.79
N GLY A 106 -2.68 -9.95 11.06
CA GLY A 106 -2.80 -8.54 11.44
C GLY A 106 -3.57 -8.35 12.75
N ALA A 107 -4.59 -9.17 13.00
CA ALA A 107 -5.36 -9.13 14.24
C ALA A 107 -4.59 -9.72 15.44
N THR A 108 -3.88 -10.84 15.26
CA THR A 108 -3.22 -11.56 16.35
C THR A 108 -1.87 -10.96 16.73
N PHE A 109 -1.08 -10.50 15.76
CA PHE A 109 0.29 -10.03 15.98
C PHE A 109 0.39 -8.50 16.15
N LYS A 110 -0.71 -7.80 16.50
CA LYS A 110 -0.71 -6.33 16.62
C LYS A 110 0.38 -5.81 17.58
N SER A 111 0.55 -6.45 18.74
CA SER A 111 1.53 -6.06 19.76
C SER A 111 2.97 -6.33 19.29
N GLU A 112 3.21 -7.49 18.71
CA GLU A 112 4.53 -7.89 18.21
C GLU A 112 4.95 -7.07 16.98
N TYR A 113 4.02 -6.80 16.07
CA TYR A 113 4.21 -5.88 14.95
C TYR A 113 4.57 -4.48 15.44
N SER A 114 3.88 -3.97 16.46
CA SER A 114 4.19 -2.65 17.04
C SER A 114 5.61 -2.61 17.63
N ARG A 115 6.06 -3.70 18.27
CA ARG A 115 7.42 -3.82 18.79
C ARG A 115 8.46 -3.84 17.66
N LEU A 116 8.31 -4.74 16.69
CA LEU A 116 9.22 -4.86 15.54
C LEU A 116 9.29 -3.56 14.74
N LEU A 117 8.14 -2.89 14.57
CA LEU A 117 8.06 -1.60 13.90
C LEU A 117 8.81 -0.52 14.68
N ASN A 118 8.63 -0.42 16.01
CA ASN A 118 9.39 0.53 16.82
C ASN A 118 10.91 0.24 16.78
N GLU A 119 11.33 -1.03 16.84
CA GLU A 119 12.74 -1.42 16.73
C GLU A 119 13.32 -1.03 15.37
N THR A 120 12.61 -1.35 14.28
CA THR A 120 13.01 -1.00 12.92
C THR A 120 13.08 0.52 12.75
N LEU A 121 12.09 1.27 13.25
CA LEU A 121 12.09 2.73 13.18
C LEU A 121 13.25 3.32 14.01
N THR A 122 13.55 2.75 15.18
CA THR A 122 14.69 3.19 16.01
C THR A 122 16.02 2.94 15.29
N GLU A 123 16.16 1.82 14.59
CA GLU A 123 17.33 1.54 13.77
C GLU A 123 17.44 2.53 12.61
N LYS A 124 16.33 2.79 11.90
CA LYS A 124 16.28 3.75 10.79
C LYS A 124 16.47 5.19 11.23
N ALA A 125 16.07 5.56 12.44
CA ALA A 125 16.31 6.89 13.00
C ALA A 125 17.81 7.23 13.04
N LYS A 126 18.70 6.23 13.16
CA LYS A 126 20.16 6.46 13.10
C LYS A 126 20.61 7.07 11.77
N LEU A 127 19.90 6.81 10.66
CA LEU A 127 20.19 7.42 9.35
C LEU A 127 20.00 8.95 9.37
N LEU A 128 19.20 9.50 10.28
CA LEU A 128 19.03 10.95 10.41
C LEU A 128 20.31 11.66 10.87
N THR A 129 21.19 10.95 11.58
CA THR A 129 22.50 11.48 12.02
C THR A 129 23.65 11.17 11.06
N GLN A 130 23.43 10.31 10.06
CA GLN A 130 24.47 9.90 9.11
C GLN A 130 24.56 10.84 7.91
N THR A 131 25.69 10.83 7.22
CA THR A 131 25.97 11.73 6.08
C THR A 131 26.16 11.01 4.75
N THR A 132 25.85 9.71 4.68
CA THR A 132 25.89 8.91 3.44
C THR A 132 24.82 9.39 2.46
N ASP A 133 24.99 9.10 1.16
CA ASP A 133 24.00 9.52 0.16
C ASP A 133 22.62 8.88 0.39
N GLU A 134 22.58 7.62 0.82
CA GLU A 134 21.36 6.91 1.23
C GLU A 134 20.70 7.58 2.45
N ALA A 135 21.50 8.05 3.42
CA ALA A 135 20.99 8.77 4.59
C ALA A 135 20.37 10.12 4.20
N LYS A 136 20.97 10.84 3.25
CA LYS A 136 20.41 12.11 2.75
C LYS A 136 19.07 11.93 2.04
N GLU A 137 18.90 10.85 1.27
CA GLU A 137 17.61 10.52 0.67
C GLU A 137 16.54 10.25 1.74
N PHE A 138 16.90 9.48 2.77
CA PHE A 138 16.00 9.21 3.89
C PHE A 138 15.65 10.48 4.69
N GLN A 139 16.63 11.34 4.97
CA GLN A 139 16.42 12.62 5.66
C GLN A 139 15.43 13.52 4.91
N LYS A 140 15.57 13.65 3.59
CA LYS A 140 14.61 14.41 2.76
C LYS A 140 13.19 13.89 2.90
N ALA A 141 13.01 12.56 2.84
CA ALA A 141 11.69 11.96 3.02
C ALA A 141 11.10 12.26 4.40
N ILE A 142 11.91 12.23 5.46
CA ILE A 142 11.46 12.57 6.81
C ILE A 142 11.15 14.07 6.96
N ILE A 143 11.92 14.96 6.35
CA ILE A 143 11.65 16.41 6.35
C ILE A 143 10.30 16.71 5.70
N SER A 144 10.00 16.13 4.55
CA SER A 144 8.71 16.34 3.88
C SER A 144 7.55 15.78 4.72
N PHE A 145 7.72 14.58 5.27
CA PHE A 145 6.74 13.98 6.18
C PHE A 145 6.47 14.84 7.42
N GLN A 146 7.50 15.43 8.02
CA GLN A 146 7.38 16.34 9.16
C GLN A 146 6.57 17.59 8.82
N LYS A 147 6.78 18.17 7.63
CA LYS A 147 6.01 19.33 7.14
C LYS A 147 4.54 18.98 6.94
N GLU A 148 4.25 17.85 6.31
CA GLU A 148 2.87 17.43 6.01
C GLU A 148 2.09 17.07 7.28
N PHE A 149 2.71 16.35 8.21
CA PHE A 149 2.03 15.78 9.38
C PHE A 149 2.31 16.51 10.70
N GLN A 150 3.01 17.65 10.66
CA GLN A 150 3.28 18.52 11.81
C GLN A 150 3.87 17.73 13.01
N CYS A 151 4.86 16.89 12.72
CA CYS A 151 5.61 16.12 13.71
C CYS A 151 7.09 16.48 13.65
N CYS A 152 7.87 16.07 14.63
CA CYS A 152 9.33 16.26 14.61
C CYS A 152 10.05 14.99 15.05
N GLY A 153 11.12 14.62 14.34
CA GLY A 153 11.87 13.39 14.58
C GLY A 153 11.07 12.11 14.35
N LEU A 154 11.74 10.96 14.43
CA LEU A 154 11.11 9.67 14.16
C LEU A 154 10.57 9.06 15.46
N VAL A 155 11.43 8.85 16.45
CA VAL A 155 11.17 8.13 17.70
C VAL A 155 11.42 8.98 18.93
N LYS A 156 12.50 9.79 18.97
CA LYS A 156 12.88 10.63 20.12
C LYS A 156 12.65 12.13 19.91
N GLY A 157 11.90 12.51 18.88
CA GLY A 157 11.65 13.91 18.58
C GLY A 157 12.85 14.57 17.90
N ALA A 158 13.02 15.88 18.08
CA ALA A 158 14.12 16.65 17.48
C ALA A 158 15.51 16.07 17.76
N GLU A 159 15.69 15.35 18.88
CA GLU A 159 16.95 14.69 19.25
C GLU A 159 17.43 13.64 18.23
N ASP A 160 16.53 13.03 17.45
CA ASP A 160 16.91 12.03 16.45
C ASP A 160 17.80 12.60 15.35
N TRP A 161 17.76 13.91 15.12
CA TRP A 161 18.59 14.59 14.12
C TRP A 161 20.03 14.83 14.59
N GLY A 162 20.29 14.82 15.90
CA GLY A 162 21.62 15.11 16.45
C GLY A 162 22.24 16.39 15.86
N ASN A 163 23.45 16.26 15.30
CA ASN A 163 24.19 17.39 14.70
C ASN A 163 23.58 17.92 13.40
N ASN A 164 22.69 17.16 12.77
CA ASN A 164 22.06 17.49 11.49
C ASN A 164 20.74 18.27 11.66
N PHE A 165 20.40 18.67 12.89
CA PHE A 165 19.12 19.34 13.19
C PHE A 165 18.89 20.62 12.37
N SER A 166 19.94 21.32 11.94
CA SER A 166 19.82 22.50 11.07
C SER A 166 19.06 22.23 9.77
N GLU A 167 19.13 21.00 9.24
CA GLU A 167 18.42 20.62 8.02
C GLU A 167 16.92 20.41 8.25
N ALA A 168 16.53 20.05 9.47
CA ALA A 168 15.14 19.76 9.86
C ALA A 168 14.47 20.87 10.68
N GLN A 169 15.20 21.94 11.01
CA GLN A 169 14.70 23.03 11.84
C GLN A 169 13.41 23.64 11.28
N GLU A 170 13.32 23.80 9.95
CA GLU A 170 12.12 24.34 9.30
C GLU A 170 10.95 23.35 9.32
N SER A 171 11.19 22.05 9.05
CA SER A 171 10.14 21.03 9.03
C SER A 171 9.61 20.68 10.41
N CYS A 172 10.47 20.77 11.43
CA CYS A 172 10.11 20.53 12.82
C CYS A 172 9.42 21.72 13.49
N LYS A 173 9.39 22.90 12.86
CA LYS A 173 8.88 24.13 13.47
C LYS A 173 7.43 23.95 13.95
N CYS A 174 7.18 24.30 15.21
CA CYS A 174 5.83 24.29 15.75
C CYS A 174 5.05 25.50 15.21
N THR A 175 3.84 25.26 14.70
CA THR A 175 2.93 26.33 14.23
C THR A 175 1.69 26.47 15.12
N ASP A 176 1.58 25.64 16.16
CA ASP A 176 0.44 25.64 17.06
C ASP A 176 0.46 26.85 18.00
N THR A 177 -0.49 27.75 17.79
CA THR A 177 -0.67 28.99 18.57
C THR A 177 -1.17 28.75 20.00
N THR A 178 -1.64 27.54 20.31
CA THR A 178 -2.11 27.18 21.66
C THR A 178 -0.98 26.68 22.58
N GLY A 179 0.20 26.39 22.02
CA GLY A 179 1.39 25.95 22.76
C GLY A 179 1.31 24.54 23.37
N ALA A 180 0.17 23.84 23.23
CA ALA A 180 -0.05 22.53 23.87
C ALA A 180 0.75 21.39 23.22
N GLN A 181 1.19 21.57 21.97
CA GLN A 181 1.90 20.55 21.17
C GLN A 181 3.31 21.02 20.74
N CYS A 182 3.85 22.04 21.42
CA CYS A 182 5.19 22.58 21.13
C CYS A 182 6.16 22.25 22.26
N SER A 183 7.43 22.09 21.91
CA SER A 183 8.54 21.91 22.84
C SER A 183 9.74 22.72 22.36
N THR A 184 10.66 23.08 23.25
CA THR A 184 11.86 23.84 22.87
C THR A 184 13.04 22.92 22.67
N HIS A 185 13.69 22.99 21.50
CA HIS A 185 14.93 22.28 21.20
C HIS A 185 15.97 23.24 20.60
N LEU A 186 17.16 23.32 21.21
CA LEU A 186 18.23 24.23 20.80
C LEU A 186 17.76 25.71 20.62
N GLY A 187 16.86 26.17 21.49
CA GLY A 187 16.30 27.52 21.43
C GLY A 187 15.21 27.74 20.37
N ASN A 188 14.80 26.71 19.64
CA ASN A 188 13.73 26.75 18.65
C ASN A 188 12.46 26.05 19.18
N GLU A 189 11.28 26.60 18.86
CA GLU A 189 10.00 25.92 19.13
C GLU A 189 9.72 24.88 18.03
N VAL A 190 9.67 23.61 18.45
CA VAL A 190 9.46 22.45 17.58
C VAL A 190 8.23 21.65 18.00
N ASN A 191 7.62 20.94 17.05
CA ASN A 191 6.51 20.04 17.33
C ASN A 191 6.94 18.98 18.35
N SER A 192 6.18 18.84 19.45
CA SER A 192 6.48 17.88 20.52
C SER A 192 6.16 16.44 20.13
N GLN A 193 5.26 16.24 19.16
CA GLN A 193 4.86 14.92 18.70
C GLN A 193 5.92 14.30 17.78
N THR A 194 6.21 13.03 18.04
CA THR A 194 7.11 12.24 17.18
C THR A 194 6.37 11.72 15.96
N CYS A 195 7.04 11.63 14.81
CA CYS A 195 6.39 11.16 13.60
C CYS A 195 5.90 9.71 13.71
N THR A 196 6.52 8.86 14.53
CA THR A 196 5.97 7.52 14.84
C THR A 196 4.59 7.59 15.50
N SER A 197 4.39 8.56 16.40
CA SER A 197 3.10 8.74 17.08
C SER A 197 2.04 9.25 16.11
N SER A 198 2.42 10.21 15.24
CA SER A 198 1.54 10.72 14.19
C SER A 198 1.15 9.62 13.19
N ILE A 199 2.10 8.77 12.77
CA ILE A 199 1.82 7.58 11.94
C ILE A 199 0.79 6.68 12.62
N LYS A 200 0.99 6.33 13.91
CA LYS A 200 0.02 5.50 14.66
C LYS A 200 -1.37 6.12 14.68
N HIS A 201 -1.46 7.42 14.95
CA HIS A 201 -2.74 8.13 14.97
C HIS A 201 -3.42 8.15 13.59
N LEU A 202 -2.66 8.36 12.51
CA LEU A 202 -3.18 8.28 11.14
C LEU A 202 -3.68 6.88 10.79
N PHE A 203 -2.94 5.84 11.19
CA PHE A 203 -3.37 4.46 11.01
C PHE A 203 -4.66 4.19 11.78
N GLU A 204 -4.74 4.53 13.06
CA GLU A 204 -5.93 4.29 13.88
C GLU A 204 -7.17 5.03 13.36
N LYS A 205 -7.00 6.26 12.85
CA LYS A 205 -8.09 7.02 12.25
C LYS A 205 -8.60 6.41 10.94
N ASN A 206 -7.70 5.90 10.10
CA ASN A 206 -8.04 5.41 8.76
C ASN A 206 -8.22 3.89 8.66
N ILE A 207 -7.94 3.13 9.73
CA ILE A 207 -7.98 1.66 9.71
C ILE A 207 -9.37 1.14 9.33
N ILE A 208 -10.43 1.85 9.71
CA ILE A 208 -11.82 1.49 9.39
C ILE A 208 -12.03 1.49 7.87
N ILE A 209 -11.49 2.49 7.16
CA ILE A 209 -11.60 2.60 5.70
C ILE A 209 -10.87 1.42 5.04
N VAL A 210 -9.65 1.11 5.52
CA VAL A 210 -8.85 0.00 5.00
C VAL A 210 -9.57 -1.34 5.18
N ILE A 211 -10.17 -1.59 6.36
CA ILE A 211 -10.97 -2.79 6.62
C ILE A 211 -12.19 -2.83 5.69
N GLY A 212 -12.85 -1.69 5.45
CA GLY A 212 -13.97 -1.59 4.51
C GLY A 212 -13.58 -1.96 3.08
N ILE A 213 -12.45 -1.46 2.58
CA ILE A 213 -11.91 -1.82 1.25
C ILE A 213 -11.61 -3.32 1.18
N ALA A 214 -10.92 -3.86 2.20
CA ALA A 214 -10.61 -5.28 2.26
C ALA A 214 -11.88 -6.15 2.22
N PHE A 215 -12.90 -5.81 3.01
CA PHE A 215 -14.18 -6.53 2.98
C PHE A 215 -14.86 -6.45 1.60
N GLY A 216 -14.88 -5.27 0.99
CA GLY A 216 -15.42 -5.09 -0.37
C GLY A 216 -14.71 -5.95 -1.41
N LEU A 217 -13.38 -6.02 -1.37
CA LEU A 217 -12.59 -6.90 -2.24
C LEU A 217 -12.97 -8.37 -2.05
N ALA A 218 -13.07 -8.85 -0.81
CA ALA A 218 -13.44 -10.24 -0.52
C ALA A 218 -14.83 -10.60 -1.08
N VAL A 219 -15.81 -9.69 -1.00
CA VAL A 219 -17.14 -9.90 -1.59
C VAL A 219 -17.06 -10.01 -3.12
N VAL A 220 -16.30 -9.13 -3.78
CA VAL A 220 -16.11 -9.18 -5.23
C VAL A 220 -15.41 -10.48 -5.67
N GLU A 221 -14.42 -10.94 -4.91
CA GLU A 221 -13.73 -12.21 -5.15
C GLU A 221 -14.67 -13.41 -5.05
N ILE A 222 -15.50 -13.47 -4.00
CA ILE A 222 -16.50 -14.54 -3.83
C ILE A 222 -17.48 -14.57 -5.01
N LEU A 223 -17.95 -13.41 -5.47
CA LEU A 223 -18.80 -13.34 -6.66
C LEU A 223 -18.07 -13.85 -7.91
N GLY A 224 -16.79 -13.47 -8.08
CA GLY A 224 -15.94 -13.97 -9.15
C GLY A 224 -15.76 -15.49 -9.12
N LEU A 225 -15.56 -16.08 -7.93
CA LEU A 225 -15.46 -17.52 -7.72
C LEU A 225 -16.75 -18.24 -8.10
N VAL A 226 -17.90 -17.73 -7.64
CA VAL A 226 -19.22 -18.30 -7.95
C VAL A 226 -19.49 -18.24 -9.46
N PHE A 227 -19.29 -17.08 -10.09
CA PHE A 227 -19.53 -16.92 -11.52
C PHE A 227 -18.59 -17.79 -12.37
N SER A 228 -17.31 -17.88 -12.00
CA SER A 228 -16.36 -18.75 -12.68
C SER A 228 -16.79 -20.22 -12.63
N MET A 229 -17.18 -20.71 -11.44
CA MET A 229 -17.61 -22.11 -11.28
C MET A 229 -18.92 -22.40 -12.01
N VAL A 230 -19.90 -21.49 -11.95
CA VAL A 230 -21.16 -21.63 -12.69
C VAL A 230 -20.90 -21.71 -14.20
N LEU A 231 -20.08 -20.81 -14.76
CA LEU A 231 -19.73 -20.86 -16.18
C LEU A 231 -18.93 -22.12 -16.53
N TYR A 232 -17.98 -22.52 -15.67
CA TYR A 232 -17.21 -23.75 -15.85
C TYR A 232 -18.13 -24.98 -15.97
N CYS A 233 -19.12 -25.11 -15.06
CA CYS A 233 -20.09 -26.20 -15.09
C CYS A 233 -21.05 -26.13 -16.29
N GLN A 234 -21.46 -24.94 -16.71
CA GLN A 234 -22.34 -24.79 -17.89
C GLN A 234 -21.63 -25.14 -19.20
N ILE A 235 -20.37 -24.71 -19.35
CA ILE A 235 -19.51 -25.14 -20.46
C ILE A 235 -19.24 -26.65 -20.33
N GLY A 236 -19.14 -27.13 -19.09
CA GLY A 236 -19.17 -28.52 -18.60
C GLY A 236 -20.16 -29.45 -19.28
N SER A 237 -21.39 -28.96 -19.34
CA SER A 237 -22.59 -29.71 -19.70
C SER A 237 -22.99 -29.56 -21.17
N LYS A 238 -22.28 -28.75 -21.96
CA LYS A 238 -22.33 -28.77 -23.43
C LYS A 238 -21.50 -29.93 -23.95
#